data_AF-A0A967FBS9-F1
#
_entry.id   AF-A0A967FBS9-F1
#
_cell.length_a   1.000
_cell.length_b   1.000
_cell.length_c   1.000
_cell.angle_alpha   90.00
_cell.angle_beta   90.00
_cell.angle_gamma   90.00
#
_symmetry.space_group_name_H-M   'P 1'
#
loop_
_entity.id
_entity.type
_entity.pdbx_description
1 polymer ?
#
loop_
_entity_poly.entity_id
_entity_poly.type
_entity_poly.pdbx_seq_one_letter_code
_entity_poly.pdbx_strand_id
1 'polypeptide(L)'
;MNKRIPYALVILSLLSSCILVQATESQNPYLGRWALTIPGGGPGWLSVEQKEGYLDAQILWGGGSVVPVDFVLVDEENLIITRNHRVERRDAAGKVVRRQTLTELIMAKVWGDTMELVHIRPNRNGKGVRRSEFTGKRIPPLPPRPDLSKIKYGKEIVLFNGKNLDGWKLTNPGQTNGWSVEDGVLVNKPIQQKGKPHVSYGNLRTTEEFEDFNLKLEVNVPRKGNSGIYLRSIYEVQVSDSYGKSLDSHNMGGIYSRITPSVNAEKPAGQWQSYDITLMDRHVTVVLNGKTIIDNQPLLGCTGGALWSDEFKPGPIYLQGDHSAISYRNIVLTPIIKGRVSQKGVIFEDRFEGKLGKGWNWLREDPKKWRIKDGGLEICVQPGVAHNVKNALVRKVPDRSKGKFAFEVTVTNNTVPTQQYEQAGITWYNNDKPGFKFVKELVSGTIMMIPSRKPMPAKSVQLRLIVDGDVYTALFRPDAKGPFQTAAKGKLPPQRNDQVSIQCYNGPPDAEHWIRFDDFRIYKLSE
;
A
#
# COMPACT_ATOMS: atom_id res chain seq x y z
N MET A 1 10.54 91.16 -27.43
CA MET A 1 11.36 90.11 -28.08
C MET A 1 11.10 88.79 -27.39
N ASN A 2 10.53 87.84 -28.14
CA ASN A 2 9.92 86.60 -27.66
C ASN A 2 10.93 85.60 -27.08
N LYS A 3 10.69 85.13 -25.86
CA LYS A 3 11.38 83.98 -25.25
C LYS A 3 10.91 82.70 -25.96
N ARG A 4 11.83 82.00 -26.64
CA ARG A 4 11.61 80.65 -27.18
C ARG A 4 12.14 79.61 -26.19
N ILE A 5 11.27 78.66 -25.86
CA ILE A 5 11.51 77.47 -25.04
C ILE A 5 12.08 76.38 -25.97
N PRO A 6 13.16 75.65 -25.61
CA PRO A 6 13.50 74.41 -26.27
C PRO A 6 12.89 73.21 -25.54
N TYR A 7 12.32 72.31 -26.34
CA TYR A 7 11.68 71.05 -25.97
C TYR A 7 12.70 70.05 -25.40
N ALA A 8 12.37 69.43 -24.26
CA ALA A 8 13.05 68.24 -23.77
C ALA A 8 12.38 66.99 -24.37
N LEU A 9 13.14 66.24 -25.17
CA LEU A 9 12.75 64.93 -25.69
C LEU A 9 12.81 63.91 -24.55
N VAL A 10 11.66 63.38 -24.12
CA VAL A 10 11.61 62.23 -23.20
C VAL A 10 11.71 60.96 -24.03
N ILE A 11 12.86 60.30 -24.00
CA ILE A 11 13.05 58.95 -24.54
C ILE A 11 12.46 57.97 -23.53
N LEU A 12 11.30 57.42 -23.84
CA LEU A 12 10.67 56.36 -23.06
C LEU A 12 11.35 55.02 -23.38
N SER A 13 12.35 54.63 -22.59
CA SER A 13 12.98 53.31 -22.70
C SER A 13 12.03 52.23 -22.14
N LEU A 14 11.36 51.51 -23.04
CA LEU A 14 10.65 50.27 -22.72
C LEU A 14 11.66 49.19 -22.31
N LEU A 15 11.92 49.08 -21.01
CA LEU A 15 12.57 47.92 -20.40
C LEU A 15 11.61 46.74 -20.49
N SER A 16 11.69 45.99 -21.59
CA SER A 16 11.12 44.66 -21.68
C SER A 16 11.91 43.75 -20.74
N SER A 17 11.39 43.55 -19.53
CA SER A 17 11.89 42.56 -18.58
C SER A 17 11.65 41.18 -19.18
N CYS A 18 12.62 40.69 -19.95
CA CYS A 18 12.75 39.27 -20.24
C CYS A 18 12.96 38.54 -18.91
N ILE A 19 11.87 37.99 -18.36
CA ILE A 19 11.95 36.94 -17.36
C ILE A 19 12.61 35.77 -18.09
N LEU A 20 13.91 35.59 -17.87
CA LEU A 20 14.57 34.32 -18.13
C LEU A 20 13.89 33.29 -17.21
N VAL A 21 12.86 32.63 -17.74
CA VAL A 21 12.44 31.34 -17.23
C VAL A 21 13.65 30.45 -17.44
N GLN A 22 14.44 30.24 -16.38
CA GLN A 22 15.31 29.09 -16.33
C GLN A 22 14.37 27.89 -16.46
N ALA A 23 14.33 27.32 -17.67
CA ALA A 23 13.81 25.98 -17.84
C ALA A 23 14.62 25.12 -16.88
N THR A 24 13.97 24.69 -15.80
CA THR A 24 14.47 23.56 -15.04
C THR A 24 14.66 22.47 -16.08
N GLU A 25 15.88 21.96 -16.19
CA GLU A 25 16.17 20.81 -17.02
C GLU A 25 15.08 19.78 -16.70
N SER A 26 14.20 19.53 -17.67
CA SER A 26 13.05 18.65 -17.50
C SER A 26 13.64 17.30 -17.11
N GLN A 27 13.60 16.96 -15.82
CA GLN A 27 14.05 15.67 -15.34
C GLN A 27 13.40 14.63 -16.25
N ASN A 28 14.22 13.79 -16.88
CA ASN A 28 13.75 12.76 -17.78
C ASN A 28 12.60 12.01 -17.07
N PRO A 29 11.35 12.07 -17.59
CA PRO A 29 10.16 11.65 -16.86
C PRO A 29 10.15 10.13 -16.60
N TYR A 30 11.00 9.38 -17.31
CA TYR A 30 11.15 7.94 -17.15
C TYR A 30 11.97 7.54 -15.93
N LEU A 31 12.82 8.44 -15.41
CA LEU A 31 13.73 8.14 -14.30
C LEU A 31 12.98 7.72 -13.04
N GLY A 32 13.58 6.77 -12.33
CA GLY A 32 13.05 6.20 -11.10
C GLY A 32 12.50 4.79 -11.30
N ARG A 33 11.67 4.37 -10.33
CA ARG A 33 11.21 2.99 -10.19
C ARG A 33 9.72 2.91 -10.46
N TRP A 34 9.30 1.82 -11.07
CA TRP A 34 7.95 1.62 -11.58
C TRP A 34 7.44 0.23 -11.21
N ALA A 35 6.28 0.18 -10.56
CA ALA A 35 5.54 -1.04 -10.33
C ALA A 35 4.74 -1.35 -11.60
N LEU A 36 5.05 -2.45 -12.28
CA LEU A 36 4.38 -2.85 -13.52
C LEU A 36 3.25 -3.83 -13.25
N THR A 37 2.16 -3.72 -13.99
CA THR A 37 1.14 -4.76 -14.14
C THR A 37 1.30 -5.33 -15.55
N ILE A 38 2.10 -6.38 -15.71
CA ILE A 38 2.51 -6.91 -17.02
C ILE A 38 1.33 -7.61 -17.74
N PRO A 39 1.42 -7.90 -19.06
CA PRO A 39 0.35 -8.56 -19.79
C PRO A 39 -0.12 -9.86 -19.11
N GLY A 40 -1.42 -9.99 -18.90
CA GLY A 40 -2.02 -11.08 -18.12
C GLY A 40 -2.22 -10.76 -16.63
N GLY A 41 -1.89 -9.55 -16.18
CA GLY A 41 -2.15 -9.08 -14.82
C GLY A 41 -1.08 -9.46 -13.79
N GLY A 42 0.04 -10.04 -14.23
CA GLY A 42 1.15 -10.41 -13.35
C GLY A 42 1.91 -9.18 -12.82
N PRO A 43 2.69 -9.34 -11.75
CA PRO A 43 3.57 -8.28 -11.28
C PRO A 43 4.77 -8.08 -12.19
N GLY A 44 5.28 -6.87 -12.25
CA GLY A 44 6.62 -6.60 -12.76
C GLY A 44 7.19 -5.36 -12.10
N TRP A 45 8.42 -5.04 -12.44
CA TRP A 45 9.11 -3.86 -11.94
C TRP A 45 10.09 -3.36 -12.97
N LEU A 46 10.27 -2.05 -13.06
CA LEU A 46 11.25 -1.38 -13.91
C LEU A 46 11.96 -0.30 -13.10
N SER A 47 13.29 -0.24 -13.19
CA SER A 47 14.05 0.96 -12.82
C SER A 47 14.68 1.55 -14.07
N VAL A 48 14.62 2.87 -14.20
CA VAL A 48 15.34 3.63 -15.21
C VAL A 48 16.22 4.63 -14.47
N GLU A 49 17.51 4.59 -14.76
CA GLU A 49 18.51 5.45 -14.16
C GLU A 49 19.31 6.15 -15.25
N GLN A 50 19.88 7.31 -14.90
CA GLN A 50 20.83 8.01 -15.76
C GLN A 50 22.13 8.19 -14.98
N LYS A 51 23.23 7.68 -15.55
CA LYS A 51 24.58 7.78 -14.98
C LYS A 51 25.53 8.22 -16.08
N GLU A 52 26.34 9.24 -15.78
CA GLU A 52 27.37 9.74 -16.71
C GLU A 52 26.82 10.07 -18.11
N GLY A 53 25.57 10.54 -18.19
CA GLY A 53 24.90 10.88 -19.45
C GLY A 53 24.19 9.72 -20.16
N TYR A 54 24.41 8.47 -19.74
CA TYR A 54 23.79 7.28 -20.34
C TYR A 54 22.57 6.82 -19.55
N LEU A 55 21.53 6.38 -20.26
CA LEU A 55 20.40 5.69 -19.65
C LEU A 55 20.73 4.22 -19.45
N ASP A 56 20.32 3.70 -18.30
CA ASP A 56 20.36 2.29 -17.97
C ASP A 56 19.02 1.86 -17.34
N ALA A 57 18.68 0.59 -17.46
CA ALA A 57 17.45 0.07 -16.90
C ALA A 57 17.57 -1.39 -16.45
N GLN A 58 16.80 -1.71 -15.42
CA GLN A 58 16.64 -3.07 -14.91
C GLN A 58 15.17 -3.43 -14.86
N ILE A 59 14.86 -4.70 -15.12
CA ILE A 59 13.47 -5.15 -15.23
C ILE A 59 13.24 -6.49 -14.53
N LEU A 60 12.07 -6.62 -13.92
CA LEU A 60 11.48 -7.87 -13.46
C LEU A 60 10.20 -8.13 -14.26
N TRP A 61 10.04 -9.35 -14.77
CA TRP A 61 8.92 -9.74 -15.64
C TRP A 61 8.14 -10.93 -15.06
N GLY A 62 7.45 -10.72 -13.94
CA GLY A 62 6.64 -11.74 -13.26
C GLY A 62 7.44 -12.61 -12.30
N GLY A 63 8.18 -13.57 -12.85
CA GLY A 63 8.95 -14.56 -12.10
C GLY A 63 10.45 -14.43 -12.32
N GLY A 64 11.23 -15.05 -11.43
CA GLY A 64 12.68 -15.08 -11.53
C GLY A 64 13.35 -13.75 -11.14
N SER A 65 14.56 -13.55 -11.64
CA SER A 65 15.44 -12.47 -11.19
C SER A 65 15.14 -11.13 -11.86
N VAL A 66 15.53 -10.07 -11.19
CA VAL A 66 15.68 -8.73 -11.77
C VAL A 66 16.93 -8.76 -12.62
N VAL A 67 16.83 -8.34 -13.88
CA VAL A 67 17.93 -8.40 -14.84
C VAL A 67 18.14 -7.04 -15.49
N PRO A 68 19.37 -6.71 -15.90
CA PRO A 68 19.60 -5.58 -16.78
C PRO A 68 18.86 -5.80 -18.11
N VAL A 69 18.43 -4.70 -18.73
CA VAL A 69 17.94 -4.73 -20.11
C VAL A 69 19.13 -4.73 -21.08
N ASP A 70 18.92 -5.18 -22.32
CA ASP A 70 20.00 -5.16 -23.32
C ASP A 70 20.29 -3.75 -23.81
N PHE A 71 19.25 -2.92 -23.92
CA PHE A 71 19.37 -1.53 -24.33
C PHE A 71 18.18 -0.70 -23.85
N VAL A 72 18.42 0.59 -23.55
CA VAL A 72 17.37 1.56 -23.25
C VAL A 72 17.72 2.91 -23.87
N LEU A 73 16.74 3.58 -24.46
CA LEU A 73 16.87 4.92 -25.03
C LEU A 73 15.58 5.70 -24.89
N VAL A 74 15.66 7.02 -25.06
CA VAL A 74 14.48 7.87 -25.25
C VAL A 74 14.52 8.42 -26.68
N ASP A 75 13.44 8.20 -27.41
CA ASP A 75 13.21 8.72 -28.75
C ASP A 75 11.91 9.53 -28.76
N GLU A 76 12.03 10.84 -29.00
CA GLU A 76 10.96 11.82 -28.82
C GLU A 76 10.29 11.67 -27.43
N GLU A 77 9.01 11.27 -27.42
CA GLU A 77 8.21 11.03 -26.22
C GLU A 77 8.22 9.58 -25.77
N ASN A 78 9.03 8.67 -26.33
CA ASN A 78 8.98 7.25 -26.02
C ASN A 78 10.27 6.78 -25.34
N LEU A 79 10.14 6.11 -24.20
CA LEU A 79 11.19 5.24 -23.71
C LEU A 79 11.11 3.91 -24.48
N ILE A 80 12.22 3.49 -25.07
CA ILE A 80 12.32 2.22 -25.80
C ILE A 80 13.30 1.33 -25.05
N ILE A 81 12.83 0.16 -24.64
CA ILE A 81 13.61 -0.87 -23.94
C ILE A 81 13.70 -2.10 -24.84
N THR A 82 14.91 -2.63 -25.01
CA THR A 82 15.17 -3.86 -25.75
C THR A 82 15.55 -4.99 -24.82
N ARG A 83 14.99 -6.18 -25.07
CA ARG A 83 15.33 -7.42 -24.36
C ARG A 83 15.58 -8.55 -25.36
N ASN A 84 16.70 -9.24 -25.23
CA ASN A 84 17.09 -10.35 -26.09
C ASN A 84 17.04 -11.67 -25.32
N HIS A 85 16.37 -12.64 -25.90
CA HIS A 85 16.24 -13.98 -25.34
C HIS A 85 16.84 -15.01 -26.29
N ARG A 86 17.65 -15.94 -25.78
CA ARG A 86 18.05 -17.12 -26.57
C ARG A 86 16.90 -18.11 -26.59
N VAL A 87 16.42 -18.46 -27.79
CA VAL A 87 15.37 -19.45 -27.98
C VAL A 87 15.84 -20.59 -28.89
N GLU A 88 15.48 -21.82 -28.51
CA GLU A 88 15.75 -23.02 -29.29
C GLU A 88 14.53 -23.40 -30.13
N ARG A 89 14.76 -23.68 -31.41
CA ARG A 89 13.79 -24.28 -32.31
C ARG A 89 14.02 -25.77 -32.35
N ARG A 90 12.94 -26.52 -32.17
CA ARG A 90 12.95 -27.97 -32.13
C ARG A 90 12.11 -28.53 -33.27
N ASP A 91 12.54 -29.65 -33.84
CA ASP A 91 11.75 -30.41 -34.81
C ASP A 91 10.59 -31.17 -34.13
N ALA A 92 9.81 -31.92 -34.91
CA ALA A 92 8.70 -32.73 -34.40
C ALA A 92 9.15 -33.83 -33.42
N ALA A 93 10.42 -34.25 -33.48
CA ALA A 93 11.03 -35.21 -32.56
C ALA A 93 11.60 -34.53 -31.30
N GLY A 94 11.49 -33.21 -31.18
CA GLY A 94 11.99 -32.43 -30.03
C GLY A 94 13.48 -32.13 -30.07
N LYS A 95 14.20 -32.47 -31.14
CA LYS A 95 15.64 -32.19 -31.30
C LYS A 95 15.84 -30.72 -31.64
N VAL A 96 16.80 -30.06 -30.99
CA VAL A 96 17.17 -28.67 -31.31
C VAL A 96 17.78 -28.61 -32.70
N VAL A 97 17.12 -27.89 -33.61
CA VAL A 97 17.57 -27.69 -35.00
C VAL A 97 18.18 -26.31 -35.22
N ARG A 98 17.85 -25.33 -34.37
CA ARG A 98 18.41 -23.97 -34.44
C ARG A 98 18.36 -23.28 -33.09
N ARG A 99 19.38 -22.48 -32.79
CA ARG A 99 19.34 -21.47 -31.72
C ARG A 99 19.26 -20.09 -32.36
N GLN A 100 18.41 -19.24 -31.84
CA GLN A 100 18.24 -17.88 -32.35
C GLN A 100 18.00 -16.90 -31.20
N THR A 101 18.35 -15.64 -31.43
CA THR A 101 17.98 -14.54 -30.54
C THR A 101 16.59 -14.06 -30.91
N LEU A 102 15.70 -14.00 -29.93
CA LEU A 102 14.40 -13.36 -30.03
C LEU A 102 14.50 -12.02 -29.31
N THR A 103 14.38 -10.95 -30.09
CA THR A 103 14.40 -9.58 -29.59
C THR A 103 12.97 -9.12 -29.32
N GLU A 104 12.74 -8.55 -28.14
CA GLU A 104 11.49 -7.93 -27.72
C GLU A 104 11.73 -6.44 -27.48
N LEU A 105 10.73 -5.63 -27.79
CA LEU A 105 10.72 -4.20 -27.53
C LEU A 105 9.62 -3.87 -26.53
N ILE A 106 9.89 -2.96 -25.61
CA ILE A 106 8.89 -2.33 -24.77
C ILE A 106 8.98 -0.84 -25.05
N MET A 107 7.88 -0.27 -25.53
CA MET A 107 7.74 1.17 -25.70
C MET A 107 6.91 1.72 -24.55
N ALA A 108 7.32 2.81 -23.94
CA ALA A 108 6.61 3.41 -22.82
C ALA A 108 6.43 4.92 -22.98
N LYS A 109 5.27 5.41 -22.55
CA LYS A 109 4.96 6.84 -22.38
C LYS A 109 4.55 7.09 -20.93
N VAL A 110 4.94 8.25 -20.40
CA VAL A 110 4.66 8.64 -19.01
C VAL A 110 3.70 9.82 -18.95
N TRP A 111 2.69 9.68 -18.09
CA TRP A 111 1.72 10.71 -17.75
C TRP A 111 1.70 10.88 -16.22
N GLY A 112 2.57 11.76 -15.71
CA GLY A 112 2.78 11.95 -14.28
C GLY A 112 3.38 10.70 -13.60
N ASP A 113 2.57 10.05 -12.76
CA ASP A 113 2.93 8.82 -12.04
C ASP A 113 2.42 7.54 -12.73
N THR A 114 1.79 7.67 -13.90
CA THR A 114 1.32 6.54 -14.71
C THR A 114 2.23 6.36 -15.91
N MET A 115 2.55 5.09 -16.21
CA MET A 115 3.26 4.69 -17.41
C MET A 115 2.36 3.78 -18.23
N GLU A 116 2.21 4.08 -19.50
CA GLU A 116 1.53 3.24 -20.49
C GLU A 116 2.59 2.56 -21.33
N LEU A 117 2.53 1.23 -21.45
CA LEU A 117 3.55 0.45 -22.12
C LEU A 117 2.95 -0.48 -23.17
N VAL A 118 3.70 -0.70 -24.25
CA VAL A 118 3.39 -1.70 -25.27
C VAL A 118 4.56 -2.66 -25.40
N HIS A 119 4.32 -3.93 -25.09
CA HIS A 119 5.26 -5.02 -25.35
C HIS A 119 5.08 -5.51 -26.78
N ILE A 120 6.15 -5.51 -27.56
CA ILE A 120 6.19 -5.94 -28.95
C ILE A 120 7.16 -7.11 -29.05
N ARG A 121 6.69 -8.25 -29.55
CA ARG A 121 7.55 -9.42 -29.77
C ARG A 121 7.26 -10.10 -31.12
N PRO A 122 8.26 -10.68 -31.80
CA PRO A 122 8.05 -11.46 -33.01
C PRO A 122 7.13 -12.67 -32.76
N ASN A 123 6.26 -12.96 -33.73
CA ASN A 123 5.47 -14.19 -33.68
C ASN A 123 6.36 -15.43 -33.84
N ARG A 124 5.99 -16.53 -33.17
CA ARG A 124 6.78 -17.77 -33.20
C ARG A 124 6.90 -18.37 -34.61
N ASN A 125 5.95 -18.12 -35.49
CA ASN A 125 5.97 -18.55 -36.89
C ASN A 125 6.89 -17.69 -37.78
N GLY A 126 7.54 -16.66 -37.22
CA GLY A 126 8.42 -15.74 -37.95
C GLY A 126 7.72 -14.67 -38.78
N LYS A 127 6.39 -14.55 -38.71
CA LYS A 127 5.60 -13.58 -39.49
C LYS A 127 4.87 -12.59 -38.58
N GLY A 128 5.25 -11.32 -38.67
CA GLY A 128 4.63 -10.23 -37.90
C GLY A 128 5.01 -10.21 -36.41
N VAL A 129 4.36 -9.32 -35.68
CA VAL A 129 4.58 -9.11 -34.24
C VAL A 129 3.29 -9.26 -33.46
N ARG A 130 3.41 -9.67 -32.21
CA ARG A 130 2.35 -9.56 -31.21
C ARG A 130 2.59 -8.33 -30.36
N ARG A 131 1.54 -7.54 -30.17
CA ARG A 131 1.51 -6.38 -29.28
C ARG A 131 0.70 -6.71 -28.03
N SER A 132 1.11 -6.22 -26.88
CA SER A 132 0.36 -6.36 -25.64
C SER A 132 0.55 -5.10 -24.80
N GLU A 133 -0.55 -4.41 -24.56
CA GLU A 133 -0.59 -3.21 -23.74
C GLU A 133 -0.59 -3.57 -22.26
N PHE A 134 0.07 -2.75 -21.46
CA PHE A 134 0.16 -2.91 -20.02
C PHE A 134 0.55 -1.59 -19.34
N THR A 135 0.51 -1.55 -18.02
CA THR A 135 0.68 -0.29 -17.27
C THR A 135 1.77 -0.39 -16.22
N GLY A 136 2.29 0.78 -15.86
CA GLY A 136 3.19 0.99 -14.74
C GLY A 136 2.72 2.13 -13.87
N LYS A 137 3.06 2.08 -12.58
CA LYS A 137 2.85 3.17 -11.62
C LYS A 137 4.17 3.53 -10.97
N ARG A 138 4.48 4.83 -10.89
CA ARG A 138 5.70 5.32 -10.27
C ARG A 138 5.72 4.93 -8.79
N ILE A 139 6.85 4.38 -8.37
CA ILE A 139 7.15 4.09 -6.97
C ILE A 139 7.84 5.33 -6.40
N PRO A 140 7.28 5.98 -5.37
CA PRO A 140 7.89 7.16 -4.78
C PRO A 140 9.25 6.81 -4.15
N PRO A 141 10.10 7.82 -3.91
CA PRO A 141 11.35 7.65 -3.19
C PRO A 141 11.18 6.84 -1.90
N LEU A 142 12.21 6.08 -1.53
CA LEU A 142 12.21 5.37 -0.27
C LEU A 142 12.10 6.36 0.89
N PRO A 143 11.39 6.00 1.97
CA PRO A 143 11.44 6.80 3.18
C PRO A 143 12.84 6.72 3.80
N PRO A 144 13.17 7.59 4.76
CA PRO A 144 14.39 7.44 5.55
C PRO A 144 14.45 6.07 6.23
N ARG A 145 15.67 5.58 6.48
CA ARG A 145 15.90 4.35 7.25
C ARG A 145 15.18 4.45 8.61
N PRO A 146 14.24 3.55 8.95
CA PRO A 146 13.46 3.63 10.17
C PRO A 146 14.32 3.36 11.41
N ASP A 147 13.97 4.00 12.52
CA ASP A 147 14.59 3.76 13.83
C ASP A 147 13.86 2.60 14.54
N LEU A 148 14.43 1.39 14.41
CA LEU A 148 13.83 0.18 14.96
C LEU A 148 13.77 0.18 16.50
N SER A 149 14.57 1.01 17.18
CA SER A 149 14.53 1.13 18.65
C SER A 149 13.24 1.79 19.17
N LYS A 150 12.53 2.50 18.30
CA LYS A 150 11.28 3.22 18.61
C LYS A 150 10.02 2.46 18.16
N ILE A 151 10.17 1.20 17.75
CA ILE A 151 9.03 0.39 17.33
C ILE A 151 8.07 0.18 18.50
N LYS A 152 6.77 0.37 18.22
CA LYS A 152 5.71 -0.14 19.06
C LYS A 152 5.14 -1.39 18.42
N TYR A 153 5.21 -2.50 19.13
CA TYR A 153 4.63 -3.76 18.70
C TYR A 153 3.16 -3.85 19.13
N GLY A 154 2.34 -4.39 18.26
CA GLY A 154 0.98 -4.81 18.56
C GLY A 154 0.93 -6.18 19.23
N LYS A 155 -0.27 -6.75 19.28
CA LYS A 155 -0.47 -8.10 19.83
C LYS A 155 0.12 -9.14 18.87
N GLU A 156 0.83 -10.12 19.42
CA GLU A 156 1.31 -11.28 18.66
C GLU A 156 0.15 -12.08 18.06
N ILE A 157 0.35 -12.55 16.84
CA ILE A 157 -0.58 -13.36 16.06
C ILE A 157 0.11 -14.67 15.72
N VAL A 158 -0.38 -15.77 16.29
CA VAL A 158 0.07 -17.12 15.94
C VAL A 158 -0.52 -17.47 14.58
N LEU A 159 0.28 -17.42 13.52
CA LEU A 159 -0.20 -17.66 12.17
C LEU A 159 -0.43 -19.16 11.90
N PHE A 160 0.33 -20.05 12.56
CA PHE A 160 0.17 -21.49 12.41
C PHE A 160 -0.15 -22.15 13.75
N ASN A 161 -1.28 -22.83 13.83
CA ASN A 161 -1.81 -23.38 15.07
C ASN A 161 -1.30 -24.79 15.43
N GLY A 162 -0.47 -25.40 14.57
CA GLY A 162 0.09 -26.75 14.78
C GLY A 162 -0.90 -27.89 14.59
N LYS A 163 -2.14 -27.64 14.15
CA LYS A 163 -3.20 -28.65 14.05
C LYS A 163 -3.76 -28.79 12.64
N ASN A 164 -3.98 -27.67 11.96
CA ASN A 164 -4.59 -27.65 10.63
C ASN A 164 -4.16 -26.39 9.85
N LEU A 165 -4.78 -26.16 8.69
CA LEU A 165 -4.52 -25.01 7.83
C LEU A 165 -5.50 -23.84 8.06
N ASP A 166 -6.17 -23.78 9.22
CA ASP A 166 -7.03 -22.64 9.54
C ASP A 166 -6.19 -21.35 9.51
N GLY A 167 -6.72 -20.31 8.83
CA GLY A 167 -5.97 -19.08 8.57
C GLY A 167 -5.07 -19.14 7.33
N TRP A 168 -5.03 -20.26 6.60
CA TRP A 168 -4.26 -20.45 5.38
C TRP A 168 -5.12 -20.92 4.20
N LYS A 169 -4.68 -20.59 2.99
CA LYS A 169 -5.27 -21.09 1.74
C LYS A 169 -4.23 -21.09 0.63
N LEU A 170 -4.49 -21.83 -0.45
CA LEU A 170 -3.67 -21.71 -1.65
C LEU A 170 -3.78 -20.31 -2.26
N THR A 171 -2.68 -19.82 -2.84
CA THR A 171 -2.69 -18.57 -3.63
C THR A 171 -3.57 -18.72 -4.87
N ASN A 172 -3.57 -19.90 -5.49
CA ASN A 172 -4.46 -20.27 -6.57
C ASN A 172 -5.22 -21.57 -6.20
N PRO A 173 -6.55 -21.51 -5.99
CA PRO A 173 -7.33 -22.68 -5.60
C PRO A 173 -7.42 -23.77 -6.69
N GLY A 174 -7.05 -23.44 -7.94
CA GLY A 174 -7.00 -24.41 -9.04
C GLY A 174 -5.75 -25.28 -9.08
N GLN A 175 -4.77 -25.07 -8.18
CA GLN A 175 -3.55 -25.86 -8.09
C GLN A 175 -3.69 -27.02 -7.10
N THR A 176 -2.87 -28.04 -7.27
CA THR A 176 -2.82 -29.18 -6.34
C THR A 176 -2.26 -28.73 -4.99
N ASN A 177 -2.95 -29.04 -3.90
CA ASN A 177 -2.45 -28.75 -2.57
C ASN A 177 -1.39 -29.78 -2.15
N GLY A 178 -0.15 -29.32 -1.91
CA GLY A 178 0.93 -30.13 -1.35
C GLY A 178 1.09 -29.98 0.17
N TRP A 179 0.31 -29.09 0.79
CA TRP A 179 0.45 -28.68 2.19
C TRP A 179 -0.44 -29.51 3.12
N SER A 180 0.13 -29.88 4.27
CA SER A 180 -0.52 -30.66 5.32
C SER A 180 0.11 -30.34 6.68
N VAL A 181 -0.47 -30.89 7.75
CA VAL A 181 0.08 -30.78 9.11
C VAL A 181 0.47 -32.18 9.59
N GLU A 182 1.71 -32.33 10.03
CA GLU A 182 2.28 -33.56 10.55
C GLU A 182 3.01 -33.24 11.86
N ASP A 183 2.62 -33.88 12.98
CA ASP A 183 3.27 -33.73 14.29
C ASP A 183 3.50 -32.28 14.75
N GLY A 184 2.53 -31.38 14.51
CA GLY A 184 2.66 -29.97 14.87
C GLY A 184 3.45 -29.12 13.89
N VAL A 185 3.82 -29.66 12.74
CA VAL A 185 4.64 -29.02 11.70
C VAL A 185 3.82 -28.82 10.43
N LEU A 186 3.95 -27.65 9.81
CA LEU A 186 3.40 -27.37 8.48
C LEU A 186 4.35 -27.97 7.44
N VAL A 187 3.88 -28.95 6.67
CA VAL A 187 4.71 -29.70 5.72
C VAL A 187 4.16 -29.57 4.31
N ASN A 188 5.03 -29.30 3.34
CA ASN A 188 4.75 -29.34 1.91
C ASN A 188 5.47 -30.53 1.27
N LYS A 189 4.76 -31.38 0.52
CA LYS A 189 5.30 -32.55 -0.20
C LYS A 189 4.85 -32.56 -1.66
N PRO A 190 5.40 -31.69 -2.52
CA PRO A 190 5.11 -31.73 -3.95
C PRO A 190 5.82 -32.94 -4.58
N ILE A 191 5.08 -33.75 -5.34
CA ILE A 191 5.60 -34.99 -5.95
C ILE A 191 5.49 -34.87 -7.47
N GLN A 192 6.64 -34.90 -8.14
CA GLN A 192 6.71 -35.04 -9.60
C GLN A 192 7.02 -36.50 -9.95
N GLN A 193 6.13 -37.17 -10.67
CA GLN A 193 6.33 -38.56 -11.10
C GLN A 193 7.03 -38.60 -12.46
N LYS A 194 8.13 -39.36 -12.56
CA LYS A 194 8.86 -39.53 -13.82
C LYS A 194 7.94 -40.14 -14.88
N GLY A 195 7.87 -39.51 -16.05
CA GLY A 195 7.04 -39.96 -17.18
C GLY A 195 5.55 -39.61 -17.06
N LYS A 196 5.13 -38.88 -16.02
CA LYS A 196 3.77 -38.33 -15.91
C LYS A 196 3.75 -36.83 -16.25
N PRO A 197 2.58 -36.27 -16.60
CA PRO A 197 2.43 -34.82 -16.73
C PRO A 197 2.88 -34.10 -15.47
N HIS A 198 3.46 -32.92 -15.66
CA HIS A 198 3.86 -32.06 -14.56
C HIS A 198 2.65 -31.70 -13.69
N VAL A 199 2.77 -31.89 -12.39
CA VAL A 199 1.73 -31.50 -11.42
C VAL A 199 2.01 -30.07 -10.96
N SER A 200 1.03 -29.18 -11.15
CA SER A 200 1.11 -27.80 -10.70
C SER A 200 0.70 -27.71 -9.23
N TYR A 201 1.69 -27.67 -8.34
CA TYR A 201 1.45 -27.52 -6.90
C TYR A 201 1.23 -26.05 -6.53
N GLY A 202 0.36 -25.84 -5.55
CA GLY A 202 -0.01 -24.53 -5.08
C GLY A 202 0.91 -24.05 -3.96
N ASN A 203 1.10 -22.74 -3.95
CA ASN A 203 1.76 -22.07 -2.84
C ASN A 203 0.73 -21.67 -1.76
N LEU A 204 1.17 -21.51 -0.51
CA LEU A 204 0.28 -21.25 0.61
C LEU A 204 0.34 -19.78 1.03
N ARG A 205 -0.79 -19.17 1.40
CA ARG A 205 -0.84 -17.81 1.95
C ARG A 205 -1.76 -17.71 3.16
N THR A 206 -1.50 -16.74 4.03
CA THR A 206 -2.45 -16.38 5.08
C THR A 206 -3.75 -15.83 4.47
N THR A 207 -4.87 -16.04 5.16
CA THR A 207 -6.16 -15.43 4.81
C THR A 207 -6.17 -13.94 5.14
N GLU A 208 -5.49 -13.56 6.21
CA GLU A 208 -5.28 -12.17 6.61
C GLU A 208 -4.15 -11.50 5.81
N GLU A 209 -4.17 -10.17 5.80
CA GLU A 209 -3.18 -9.30 5.14
C GLU A 209 -2.60 -8.33 6.16
N PHE A 210 -1.31 -8.05 6.03
CA PHE A 210 -0.51 -7.30 7.01
C PHE A 210 0.20 -6.13 6.33
N GLU A 211 0.53 -5.11 7.12
CA GLU A 211 1.35 -3.97 6.70
C GLU A 211 2.80 -4.17 7.18
N ASP A 212 3.24 -3.38 8.16
CA ASP A 212 4.54 -3.52 8.79
C ASP A 212 4.45 -4.47 9.99
N PHE A 213 5.47 -5.30 10.17
CA PHE A 213 5.47 -6.35 11.17
C PHE A 213 6.88 -6.86 11.48
N ASN A 214 6.98 -7.58 12.59
CA ASN A 214 8.01 -8.56 12.83
C ASN A 214 7.43 -9.97 12.63
N LEU A 215 8.13 -10.83 11.89
CA LEU A 215 7.75 -12.21 11.61
C LEU A 215 8.86 -13.13 12.11
N LYS A 216 8.52 -14.04 13.02
CA LYS A 216 9.39 -15.12 13.49
C LYS A 216 8.87 -16.45 12.99
N LEU A 217 9.76 -17.30 12.53
CA LEU A 217 9.44 -18.67 12.13
C LEU A 217 10.67 -19.55 12.14
N GLU A 218 10.44 -20.86 12.11
CA GLU A 218 11.47 -21.85 11.85
C GLU A 218 11.16 -22.62 10.57
N VAL A 219 12.21 -22.95 9.82
CA VAL A 219 12.12 -23.70 8.57
C VAL A 219 13.17 -24.80 8.50
N ASN A 220 12.78 -25.97 7.99
CA ASN A 220 13.68 -27.09 7.72
C ASN A 220 13.71 -27.33 6.20
N VAL A 221 14.91 -27.19 5.62
CA VAL A 221 15.13 -27.31 4.17
C VAL A 221 15.82 -28.63 3.86
N PRO A 222 15.24 -29.53 3.04
CA PRO A 222 15.91 -30.74 2.62
C PRO A 222 17.07 -30.44 1.66
N ARG A 223 17.92 -31.43 1.38
CA ARG A 223 19.01 -31.28 0.40
C ARG A 223 18.46 -30.86 -0.96
N LYS A 224 19.09 -29.86 -1.58
CA LYS A 224 18.64 -29.21 -2.84
C LYS A 224 17.24 -28.60 -2.75
N GLY A 225 16.72 -28.37 -1.55
CA GLY A 225 15.44 -27.72 -1.34
C GLY A 225 15.48 -26.24 -1.74
N ASN A 226 14.34 -25.78 -2.24
CA ASN A 226 14.03 -24.39 -2.57
C ASN A 226 12.57 -24.10 -2.19
N SER A 227 12.37 -22.97 -1.54
CA SER A 227 11.11 -22.37 -1.10
C SER A 227 11.38 -20.86 -0.93
N GLY A 228 10.41 -20.13 -0.38
CA GLY A 228 10.55 -18.70 -0.15
C GLY A 228 9.49 -18.20 0.80
N ILE A 229 9.85 -17.22 1.62
CA ILE A 229 8.95 -16.54 2.55
C ILE A 229 8.70 -15.15 1.99
N TYR A 230 7.49 -14.91 1.51
CA TYR A 230 7.14 -13.63 0.93
C TYR A 230 6.43 -12.75 1.94
N LEU A 231 7.03 -11.59 2.17
CA LEU A 231 6.51 -10.53 3.01
C LEU A 231 5.51 -9.72 2.18
N ARG A 232 4.27 -9.61 2.68
CA ARG A 232 3.14 -8.96 1.97
C ARG A 232 2.89 -9.50 0.57
N SER A 233 3.28 -10.74 0.27
CA SER A 233 3.28 -11.33 -1.07
C SER A 233 4.13 -10.62 -2.14
N ILE A 234 5.06 -9.75 -1.77
CA ILE A 234 5.84 -8.95 -2.73
C ILE A 234 7.35 -9.05 -2.56
N TYR A 235 7.86 -9.35 -1.36
CA TYR A 235 9.30 -9.45 -1.10
C TYR A 235 9.65 -10.84 -0.60
N GLU A 236 10.36 -11.62 -1.41
CA GLU A 236 10.84 -12.96 -1.06
C GLU A 236 12.12 -12.88 -0.22
N VAL A 237 12.03 -13.38 1.01
CA VAL A 237 13.18 -13.84 1.79
C VAL A 237 13.45 -15.28 1.39
N GLN A 238 14.62 -15.52 0.84
CA GLN A 238 14.96 -16.77 0.18
C GLN A 238 15.14 -17.94 1.16
N VAL A 239 14.62 -19.11 0.80
CA VAL A 239 14.77 -20.35 1.57
C VAL A 239 15.35 -21.42 0.66
N SER A 240 16.66 -21.69 0.77
CA SER A 240 17.32 -22.67 -0.11
C SER A 240 18.46 -23.41 0.55
N ASP A 241 18.71 -24.65 0.13
CA ASP A 241 19.92 -25.40 0.50
C ASP A 241 21.16 -24.76 -0.15
N SER A 242 21.81 -23.91 0.64
CA SER A 242 22.94 -23.07 0.21
C SER A 242 24.12 -23.08 1.16
N TYR A 243 24.10 -23.96 2.18
CA TYR A 243 25.18 -24.08 3.15
C TYR A 243 26.54 -24.30 2.47
N GLY A 244 27.50 -23.44 2.78
CA GLY A 244 28.85 -23.50 2.23
C GLY A 244 29.01 -22.85 0.84
N LYS A 245 27.95 -22.24 0.28
CA LYS A 245 28.06 -21.41 -0.93
C LYS A 245 28.52 -19.99 -0.59
N SER A 246 28.97 -19.25 -1.61
CA SER A 246 29.25 -17.83 -1.49
C SER A 246 27.98 -17.02 -1.21
N LEU A 247 28.14 -15.83 -0.63
CA LEU A 247 27.04 -14.89 -0.43
C LEU A 247 26.41 -14.53 -1.78
N ASP A 248 25.10 -14.70 -1.87
CA ASP A 248 24.31 -14.35 -3.05
C ASP A 248 22.86 -14.05 -2.61
N SER A 249 22.21 -13.07 -3.23
CA SER A 249 20.80 -12.77 -3.00
C SER A 249 19.82 -13.93 -3.30
N HIS A 250 20.27 -14.96 -4.03
CA HIS A 250 19.51 -16.19 -4.33
C HIS A 250 19.78 -17.34 -3.35
N ASN A 251 20.62 -17.11 -2.33
CA ASN A 251 20.90 -18.06 -1.24
C ASN A 251 20.09 -17.73 0.02
N MET A 252 20.12 -18.63 1.00
CA MET A 252 19.33 -18.56 2.24
C MET A 252 19.41 -17.17 2.89
N GLY A 253 18.24 -16.57 3.13
CA GLY A 253 18.10 -15.31 3.85
C GLY A 253 18.33 -14.05 3.01
N GLY A 254 18.78 -14.18 1.76
CA GLY A 254 18.81 -13.09 0.80
C GLY A 254 17.41 -12.58 0.46
N ILE A 255 17.30 -11.30 0.10
CA ILE A 255 16.09 -10.84 -0.58
C ILE A 255 16.28 -11.13 -2.05
N TYR A 256 15.45 -12.04 -2.59
CA TYR A 256 15.68 -12.68 -3.88
C TYR A 256 15.95 -11.66 -5.00
N SER A 257 17.14 -11.74 -5.61
CA SER A 257 17.60 -10.85 -6.69
C SER A 257 17.65 -9.35 -6.32
N ARG A 258 17.72 -9.02 -5.03
CA ARG A 258 17.74 -7.62 -4.53
C ARG A 258 18.85 -7.37 -3.54
N ILE A 259 18.88 -8.10 -2.43
CA ILE A 259 19.77 -7.81 -1.30
C ILE A 259 20.54 -9.08 -0.94
N THR A 260 21.86 -9.01 -1.11
CA THR A 260 22.78 -10.07 -0.70
C THR A 260 23.02 -10.00 0.82
N PRO A 261 22.93 -11.13 1.55
CA PRO A 261 23.30 -11.19 2.96
C PRO A 261 24.74 -10.68 3.21
N SER A 262 24.99 -10.07 4.36
CA SER A 262 26.33 -9.62 4.76
C SER A 262 27.23 -10.75 5.26
N VAL A 263 26.64 -11.84 5.73
CA VAL A 263 27.35 -13.01 6.27
C VAL A 263 26.49 -14.27 6.12
N ASN A 264 27.14 -15.42 5.93
CA ASN A 264 26.47 -16.72 5.94
C ASN A 264 26.12 -17.09 7.38
N ALA A 265 24.89 -17.57 7.58
CA ALA A 265 24.39 -17.94 8.90
C ALA A 265 23.52 -19.21 8.87
N GLU A 266 23.28 -19.78 7.69
CA GLU A 266 22.54 -21.00 7.49
C GLU A 266 23.27 -22.22 8.07
N LYS A 267 22.50 -23.21 8.52
CA LYS A 267 22.97 -24.53 8.93
C LYS A 267 22.87 -25.53 7.75
N PRO A 268 23.54 -26.69 7.80
CA PRO A 268 23.35 -27.75 6.81
C PRO A 268 21.88 -28.15 6.61
N ALA A 269 21.56 -28.63 5.40
CA ALA A 269 20.23 -29.16 5.07
C ALA A 269 19.75 -30.23 6.08
N GLY A 270 18.44 -30.25 6.34
CA GLY A 270 17.81 -31.12 7.33
C GLY A 270 17.82 -30.57 8.76
N GLN A 271 18.53 -29.47 9.02
CA GLN A 271 18.48 -28.76 10.31
C GLN A 271 17.48 -27.61 10.28
N TRP A 272 16.88 -27.34 11.44
CA TRP A 272 15.99 -26.20 11.64
C TRP A 272 16.78 -24.88 11.63
N GLN A 273 16.34 -23.99 10.74
CA GLN A 273 16.78 -22.60 10.62
C GLN A 273 15.77 -21.71 11.34
N SER A 274 16.24 -20.75 12.13
CA SER A 274 15.35 -19.75 12.76
C SER A 274 15.47 -18.41 12.05
N TYR A 275 14.32 -17.87 11.63
CA TYR A 275 14.19 -16.53 11.07
C TYR A 275 13.53 -15.58 12.06
N ASP A 276 14.07 -14.37 12.14
CA ASP A 276 13.42 -13.19 12.73
C ASP A 276 13.55 -12.04 11.71
N ILE A 277 12.42 -11.68 11.11
CA ILE A 277 12.33 -10.80 9.95
C ILE A 277 11.48 -9.59 10.32
N THR A 278 12.06 -8.39 10.24
CA THR A 278 11.32 -7.15 10.47
C THR A 278 11.13 -6.43 9.15
N LEU A 279 9.88 -6.14 8.77
CA LEU A 279 9.52 -5.29 7.64
C LEU A 279 8.93 -3.99 8.20
N MET A 280 9.63 -2.87 7.98
CA MET A 280 9.16 -1.55 8.40
C MET A 280 9.47 -0.49 7.36
N ASP A 281 8.48 0.31 6.95
CA ASP A 281 8.65 1.44 6.02
C ASP A 281 9.46 1.08 4.76
N ARG A 282 9.14 -0.07 4.14
CA ARG A 282 9.86 -0.63 2.97
C ARG A 282 11.36 -0.84 3.21
N HIS A 283 11.75 -1.08 4.45
CA HIS A 283 13.05 -1.60 4.85
C HIS A 283 12.89 -2.96 5.49
N VAL A 284 13.89 -3.83 5.30
CA VAL A 284 13.89 -5.17 5.86
C VAL A 284 15.13 -5.41 6.71
N THR A 285 14.92 -6.04 7.85
CA THR A 285 15.97 -6.65 8.66
C THR A 285 15.73 -8.15 8.68
N VAL A 286 16.78 -8.93 8.44
CA VAL A 286 16.74 -10.40 8.50
C VAL A 286 17.80 -10.87 9.48
N VAL A 287 17.35 -11.54 10.53
CA VAL A 287 18.19 -12.30 11.46
C VAL A 287 17.99 -13.78 11.18
N LEU A 288 19.07 -14.47 10.83
CA LEU A 288 19.09 -15.90 10.56
C LEU A 288 19.97 -16.60 11.60
N ASN A 289 19.41 -17.58 12.31
CA ASN A 289 20.10 -18.33 13.36
C ASN A 289 20.83 -17.43 14.39
N GLY A 290 20.17 -16.33 14.79
CA GLY A 290 20.70 -15.38 15.77
C GLY A 290 21.72 -14.38 15.23
N LYS A 291 22.04 -14.40 13.93
CA LYS A 291 22.93 -13.43 13.28
C LYS A 291 22.14 -12.49 12.37
N THR A 292 22.31 -11.18 12.53
CA THR A 292 21.78 -10.19 11.60
C THR A 292 22.54 -10.28 10.28
N ILE A 293 21.87 -10.75 9.22
CA ILE A 293 22.46 -10.92 7.89
C ILE A 293 22.02 -9.83 6.91
N ILE A 294 20.91 -9.16 7.18
CA ILE A 294 20.46 -7.95 6.48
C ILE A 294 20.01 -6.99 7.56
N ASP A 295 20.64 -5.81 7.63
CA ASP A 295 20.34 -4.79 8.63
C ASP A 295 19.62 -3.60 7.99
N ASN A 296 18.30 -3.57 8.18
CA ASN A 296 17.42 -2.44 7.90
C ASN A 296 17.71 -1.81 6.52
N GLN A 297 17.78 -2.67 5.50
CA GLN A 297 18.12 -2.31 4.13
C GLN A 297 16.85 -1.96 3.33
N PRO A 298 16.92 -0.98 2.41
CA PRO A 298 15.78 -0.57 1.61
C PRO A 298 15.37 -1.61 0.56
N LEU A 299 14.06 -1.80 0.40
CA LEU A 299 13.48 -2.66 -0.62
C LEU A 299 13.14 -1.85 -1.88
N LEU A 300 13.83 -2.14 -2.98
CA LEU A 300 13.74 -1.31 -4.18
C LEU A 300 12.50 -1.59 -5.05
N GLY A 301 11.88 -2.74 -4.89
CA GLY A 301 10.89 -3.29 -5.82
C GLY A 301 10.37 -4.63 -5.32
N CYS A 302 9.26 -5.10 -5.90
CA CYS A 302 8.87 -6.50 -5.72
C CYS A 302 9.96 -7.47 -6.23
N THR A 303 9.96 -8.69 -5.69
CA THR A 303 10.78 -9.81 -6.16
C THR A 303 9.99 -10.67 -7.15
N GLY A 304 10.67 -11.54 -7.89
CA GLY A 304 9.99 -12.52 -8.74
C GLY A 304 9.07 -13.42 -7.91
N GLY A 305 7.97 -13.88 -8.52
CA GLY A 305 6.99 -14.74 -7.84
C GLY A 305 6.04 -14.00 -6.90
N ALA A 306 6.11 -12.66 -6.84
CA ALA A 306 5.14 -11.83 -6.15
C ALA A 306 3.70 -12.05 -6.66
N LEU A 307 2.70 -11.70 -5.86
CA LEU A 307 1.30 -11.72 -6.31
C LEU A 307 0.88 -10.40 -6.97
N TRP A 308 1.56 -9.31 -6.66
CA TRP A 308 1.34 -7.98 -7.23
C TRP A 308 2.61 -7.13 -7.10
N SER A 309 2.63 -5.95 -7.73
CA SER A 309 3.76 -5.02 -7.71
C SER A 309 3.51 -3.77 -6.85
N ASP A 310 2.30 -3.58 -6.34
CA ASP A 310 1.95 -2.45 -5.47
C ASP A 310 2.52 -2.64 -4.04
N GLU A 311 3.64 -1.95 -3.77
CA GLU A 311 4.35 -1.96 -2.48
C GLU A 311 3.55 -1.33 -1.33
N PHE A 312 2.48 -0.58 -1.62
CA PHE A 312 1.69 0.14 -0.63
C PHE A 312 0.45 -0.66 -0.20
N LYS A 313 0.21 -1.81 -0.83
CA LYS A 313 -0.92 -2.67 -0.52
C LYS A 313 -0.58 -3.59 0.66
N PRO A 314 -1.42 -3.68 1.72
CA PRO A 314 -1.26 -4.74 2.72
C PRO A 314 -1.26 -6.10 2.02
N GLY A 315 -0.53 -7.08 2.56
CA GLY A 315 -0.45 -8.39 1.92
C GLY A 315 -0.28 -9.52 2.90
N PRO A 316 -0.63 -10.75 2.50
CA PRO A 316 -0.48 -11.91 3.35
C PRO A 316 1.00 -12.27 3.52
N ILE A 317 1.27 -13.17 4.46
CA ILE A 317 2.49 -13.98 4.40
C ILE A 317 2.23 -15.11 3.40
N TYR A 318 3.17 -15.31 2.49
CA TYR A 318 3.07 -16.27 1.40
C TYR A 318 4.29 -17.20 1.42
N LEU A 319 4.07 -18.51 1.39
CA LEU A 319 5.09 -19.55 1.40
C LEU A 319 5.10 -20.29 0.06
N GLN A 320 6.24 -20.29 -0.61
CA GLN A 320 6.41 -20.97 -1.89
C GLN A 320 6.50 -22.48 -1.69
N GLY A 321 5.62 -23.23 -2.36
CA GLY A 321 5.49 -24.68 -2.26
C GLY A 321 5.45 -25.43 -3.59
N ASP A 322 5.55 -24.73 -4.71
CA ASP A 322 5.56 -25.29 -6.06
C ASP A 322 6.93 -25.88 -6.49
N HIS A 323 7.98 -25.67 -5.71
CA HIS A 323 9.35 -26.11 -6.02
C HIS A 323 9.73 -27.47 -5.41
N SER A 324 9.81 -27.54 -4.08
CA SER A 324 10.35 -28.69 -3.37
C SER A 324 9.65 -28.94 -2.03
N ALA A 325 9.94 -30.09 -1.42
CA ALA A 325 9.47 -30.39 -0.08
C ALA A 325 10.08 -29.42 0.95
N ILE A 326 9.28 -29.00 1.92
CA ILE A 326 9.70 -28.04 2.94
C ILE A 326 8.86 -28.20 4.22
N SER A 327 9.43 -27.85 5.37
CA SER A 327 8.72 -27.88 6.65
C SER A 327 8.89 -26.57 7.41
N TYR A 328 7.80 -26.07 8.00
CA TYR A 328 7.76 -24.84 8.79
C TYR A 328 7.11 -25.08 10.15
N ARG A 329 7.55 -24.34 11.17
CA ARG A 329 6.90 -24.30 12.49
C ARG A 329 7.09 -22.95 13.17
N ASN A 330 6.42 -22.75 14.30
CA ASN A 330 6.57 -21.55 15.14
C ASN A 330 6.38 -20.23 14.38
N ILE A 331 5.40 -20.18 13.46
CA ILE A 331 5.13 -19.00 12.64
C ILE A 331 4.30 -17.99 13.45
N VAL A 332 4.94 -16.93 13.90
CA VAL A 332 4.34 -15.87 14.72
C VAL A 332 4.62 -14.51 14.10
N LEU A 333 3.58 -13.70 13.93
CA LEU A 333 3.67 -12.35 13.41
C LEU A 333 3.25 -11.34 14.48
N THR A 334 4.04 -10.31 14.66
CA THR A 334 3.75 -9.19 15.57
C THR A 334 3.64 -7.91 14.75
N PRO A 335 2.44 -7.34 14.59
CA PRO A 335 2.26 -6.11 13.83
C PRO A 335 3.09 -4.97 14.41
N ILE A 336 3.67 -4.14 13.55
CA ILE A 336 4.32 -2.90 13.97
C ILE A 336 3.27 -1.79 13.92
N ILE A 337 2.92 -1.29 15.10
CA ILE A 337 2.02 -0.15 15.22
C ILE A 337 2.86 1.09 14.91
N LYS A 338 2.74 1.59 13.68
CA LYS A 338 3.31 2.89 13.34
C LYS A 338 2.73 3.93 14.28
N GLY A 339 3.59 4.53 15.10
CA GLY A 339 3.40 5.93 15.45
C GLY A 339 3.42 6.70 14.13
N ARG A 340 2.24 6.99 13.56
CA ARG A 340 2.19 7.71 12.29
C ARG A 340 3.04 8.99 12.41
N VAL A 341 3.86 9.22 11.38
CA VAL A 341 4.64 10.45 11.18
C VAL A 341 3.77 11.61 11.62
N SER A 342 4.22 12.40 12.59
CA SER A 342 3.52 13.62 12.95
C SER A 342 3.40 14.43 11.67
N GLN A 343 2.20 14.55 11.10
CA GLN A 343 2.01 15.62 10.12
C GLN A 343 2.40 16.91 10.84
N LYS A 344 3.28 17.71 10.22
CA LYS A 344 3.55 19.05 10.77
C LYS A 344 2.19 19.74 10.96
N GLY A 345 1.95 20.25 12.16
CA GLY A 345 0.69 20.91 12.48
C GLY A 345 -0.43 20.03 13.05
N VAL A 346 -0.19 18.75 13.43
CA VAL A 346 -1.18 18.00 14.24
C VAL A 346 -1.42 18.73 15.55
N ILE A 347 -2.68 19.13 15.77
CA ILE A 347 -3.15 19.79 16.98
C ILE A 347 -3.73 18.76 17.94
N PHE A 348 -4.42 17.77 17.39
CA PHE A 348 -5.03 16.70 18.16
C PHE A 348 -5.14 15.42 17.32
N GLU A 349 -4.92 14.29 17.95
CA GLU A 349 -5.16 12.96 17.39
C GLU A 349 -5.77 12.10 18.49
N ASP A 350 -6.80 11.33 18.14
CA ASP A 350 -7.30 10.25 18.98
C ASP A 350 -7.48 8.98 18.13
N ARG A 351 -6.76 7.94 18.54
CA ARG A 351 -6.83 6.61 17.94
C ARG A 351 -7.76 5.69 18.73
N PHE A 352 -8.32 6.18 19.83
CA PHE A 352 -9.16 5.40 20.73
C PHE A 352 -8.44 4.13 21.22
N GLU A 353 -7.16 4.27 21.58
CA GLU A 353 -6.32 3.17 22.09
C GLU A 353 -6.62 2.95 23.59
N GLY A 354 -7.63 2.13 23.88
CA GLY A 354 -8.03 1.72 25.22
C GLY A 354 -8.77 2.79 26.05
N LYS A 355 -8.64 4.08 25.73
CA LYS A 355 -9.36 5.19 26.35
C LYS A 355 -9.53 6.37 25.39
N LEU A 356 -10.47 7.26 25.70
CA LEU A 356 -10.62 8.54 25.00
C LEU A 356 -9.46 9.48 25.32
N GLY A 357 -8.99 10.20 24.31
CA GLY A 357 -8.02 11.28 24.43
C GLY A 357 -8.54 12.46 25.25
N LYS A 358 -7.63 13.20 25.89
CA LYS A 358 -8.00 14.35 26.73
C LYS A 358 -8.70 15.44 25.92
N GLY A 359 -9.82 15.96 26.43
CA GLY A 359 -10.55 17.12 25.88
C GLY A 359 -11.77 16.78 25.04
N TRP A 360 -12.12 15.50 24.92
CA TRP A 360 -13.46 15.08 24.53
C TRP A 360 -14.48 15.30 25.65
N ASN A 361 -15.74 15.55 25.28
CA ASN A 361 -16.88 15.56 26.18
C ASN A 361 -18.05 14.83 25.50
N TRP A 362 -18.87 14.14 26.28
CA TRP A 362 -20.10 13.54 25.77
C TRP A 362 -21.27 14.51 25.90
N LEU A 363 -22.06 14.65 24.84
CA LEU A 363 -23.40 15.20 24.93
C LEU A 363 -24.39 14.05 25.16
N ARG A 364 -25.08 14.11 26.32
CA ARG A 364 -26.12 13.14 26.72
C ARG A 364 -25.59 11.70 26.67
N GLU A 365 -24.57 11.44 27.49
CA GLU A 365 -23.90 10.15 27.55
C GLU A 365 -24.84 9.04 28.02
N ASP A 366 -24.78 7.91 27.33
CA ASP A 366 -25.22 6.60 27.74
C ASP A 366 -24.02 5.65 27.65
N PRO A 367 -23.35 5.37 28.79
CA PRO A 367 -22.14 4.54 28.84
C PRO A 367 -22.34 3.10 28.35
N LYS A 368 -23.58 2.61 28.26
CA LYS A 368 -23.87 1.26 27.76
C LYS A 368 -23.89 1.21 26.22
N LYS A 369 -23.92 2.37 25.57
CA LYS A 369 -24.13 2.52 24.13
C LYS A 369 -22.91 3.11 23.41
N TRP A 370 -21.73 3.01 24.03
CA TRP A 370 -20.45 3.21 23.37
C TRP A 370 -19.39 2.30 24.02
N ARG A 371 -18.31 2.01 23.29
CA ARG A 371 -17.15 1.27 23.81
C ARG A 371 -15.91 1.59 23.00
N ILE A 372 -14.74 1.38 23.58
CA ILE A 372 -13.49 1.30 22.83
C ILE A 372 -13.16 -0.17 22.64
N LYS A 373 -12.98 -0.57 21.38
CA LYS A 373 -12.72 -1.96 21.00
C LYS A 373 -11.71 -2.00 19.85
N ASP A 374 -10.69 -2.83 19.97
CA ASP A 374 -9.69 -3.08 18.92
C ASP A 374 -9.09 -1.78 18.33
N GLY A 375 -8.77 -0.79 19.17
CA GLY A 375 -8.19 0.48 18.74
C GLY A 375 -9.14 1.37 17.93
N GLY A 376 -10.42 1.38 18.28
CA GLY A 376 -11.44 2.27 17.69
C GLY A 376 -12.58 2.54 18.65
N LEU A 377 -13.26 3.66 18.46
CA LEU A 377 -14.46 4.02 19.20
C LEU A 377 -15.68 3.45 18.49
N GLU A 378 -16.46 2.61 19.16
CA GLU A 378 -17.74 2.13 18.68
C GLU A 378 -18.87 2.84 19.42
N ILE A 379 -19.82 3.41 18.69
CA ILE A 379 -21.03 4.03 19.24
C ILE A 379 -22.24 3.28 18.66
N CYS A 380 -23.16 2.87 19.52
CA CYS A 380 -24.42 2.29 19.09
C CYS A 380 -25.35 3.41 18.62
N VAL A 381 -25.87 3.32 17.40
CA VAL A 381 -26.84 4.27 16.88
C VAL A 381 -28.13 4.14 17.67
N GLN A 382 -28.60 5.25 18.24
CA GLN A 382 -29.86 5.31 18.98
C GLN A 382 -30.91 6.09 18.18
N PRO A 383 -32.22 5.85 18.42
CA PRO A 383 -33.28 6.72 17.91
C PRO A 383 -33.08 8.17 18.34
N GLY A 384 -33.44 9.12 17.47
CA GLY A 384 -33.34 10.55 17.76
C GLY A 384 -33.08 11.41 16.53
N VAL A 385 -32.92 12.70 16.75
CA VAL A 385 -32.68 13.74 15.74
C VAL A 385 -31.52 14.65 16.19
N ALA A 386 -31.08 15.55 15.31
CA ALA A 386 -29.85 16.32 15.52
C ALA A 386 -29.80 17.08 16.87
N HIS A 387 -30.91 17.62 17.36
CA HIS A 387 -30.92 18.42 18.59
C HIS A 387 -30.93 17.58 19.89
N ASN A 388 -31.35 16.30 19.84
CA ASN A 388 -31.45 15.42 21.01
C ASN A 388 -30.56 14.16 20.92
N VAL A 389 -29.63 14.10 19.96
CA VAL A 389 -28.66 13.01 19.79
C VAL A 389 -27.97 12.63 21.10
N LYS A 390 -27.97 11.34 21.43
CA LYS A 390 -27.20 10.77 22.55
C LYS A 390 -25.82 10.31 22.06
N ASN A 391 -24.85 10.24 22.97
CA ASN A 391 -23.48 9.84 22.66
C ASN A 391 -22.87 10.61 21.47
N ALA A 392 -23.14 11.92 21.39
CA ALA A 392 -22.36 12.78 20.52
C ALA A 392 -21.05 13.13 21.23
N LEU A 393 -19.92 12.70 20.68
CA LEU A 393 -18.61 12.97 21.26
C LEU A 393 -18.06 14.27 20.68
N VAL A 394 -17.99 15.31 21.50
CA VAL A 394 -17.66 16.68 21.07
C VAL A 394 -16.33 17.17 21.61
N ARG A 395 -15.66 18.01 20.83
CA ARG A 395 -14.41 18.68 21.19
C ARG A 395 -14.38 20.10 20.66
N LYS A 396 -13.81 21.02 21.45
CA LYS A 396 -13.52 22.39 20.99
C LYS A 396 -12.54 22.38 19.80
N VAL A 397 -12.85 23.20 18.79
CA VAL A 397 -11.97 23.36 17.63
C VAL A 397 -10.96 24.49 17.82
N PRO A 398 -9.85 24.49 17.07
CA PRO A 398 -8.93 25.63 17.02
C PRO A 398 -9.65 26.90 16.53
N ASP A 399 -9.12 28.07 16.90
CA ASP A 399 -9.61 29.34 16.37
C ASP A 399 -9.42 29.41 14.85
N ARG A 400 -10.52 29.33 14.10
CA ARG A 400 -10.49 29.27 12.61
C ARG A 400 -10.02 30.56 11.96
N SER A 401 -9.90 31.66 12.72
CA SER A 401 -9.22 32.88 12.26
C SER A 401 -7.69 32.76 12.24
N LYS A 402 -7.12 31.74 12.89
CA LYS A 402 -5.67 31.53 13.04
C LYS A 402 -5.07 30.58 12.00
N GLY A 403 -5.84 30.25 10.97
CA GLY A 403 -5.37 29.50 9.81
C GLY A 403 -6.38 28.47 9.32
N LYS A 404 -5.88 27.59 8.47
CA LYS A 404 -6.65 26.55 7.81
C LYS A 404 -6.50 25.22 8.54
N PHE A 405 -7.60 24.59 8.92
CA PHE A 405 -7.59 23.36 9.71
C PHE A 405 -8.33 22.24 8.98
N ALA A 406 -7.84 21.02 9.13
CA ALA A 406 -8.49 19.81 8.66
C ALA A 406 -8.91 18.95 9.86
N PHE A 407 -10.14 18.43 9.78
CA PHE A 407 -10.73 17.49 10.72
C PHE A 407 -10.99 16.18 9.98
N GLU A 408 -10.36 15.10 10.43
CA GLU A 408 -10.46 13.80 9.77
C GLU A 408 -10.98 12.72 10.71
N VAL A 409 -11.74 11.78 10.15
CA VAL A 409 -12.15 10.54 10.82
C VAL A 409 -12.52 9.49 9.79
N THR A 410 -12.25 8.23 10.08
CA THR A 410 -12.79 7.10 9.31
C THR A 410 -14.03 6.57 10.00
N VAL A 411 -15.12 6.42 9.24
CA VAL A 411 -16.42 5.97 9.75
C VAL A 411 -16.79 4.66 9.08
N THR A 412 -17.00 3.61 9.88
CA THR A 412 -17.33 2.27 9.41
C THR A 412 -18.65 1.81 10.00
N ASN A 413 -19.59 1.41 9.13
CA ASN A 413 -20.81 0.72 9.54
C ASN A 413 -20.47 -0.73 9.88
N ASN A 414 -20.40 -1.09 11.17
CA ASN A 414 -20.26 -2.52 11.53
C ASN A 414 -21.55 -3.27 11.24
N THR A 415 -22.69 -2.60 11.44
CA THR A 415 -24.03 -3.06 11.05
C THR A 415 -24.54 -2.21 9.89
N VAL A 416 -25.16 -2.83 8.89
CA VAL A 416 -25.76 -2.12 7.74
C VAL A 416 -26.95 -1.29 8.25
N PRO A 417 -27.02 0.02 7.95
CA PRO A 417 -28.18 0.84 8.30
C PRO A 417 -29.49 0.29 7.75
N THR A 418 -30.57 0.37 8.53
CA THR A 418 -31.90 -0.11 8.13
C THR A 418 -32.98 0.94 8.35
N GLN A 419 -32.76 1.90 9.25
CA GLN A 419 -33.73 2.95 9.54
C GLN A 419 -33.53 4.14 8.59
N GLN A 420 -34.60 4.59 7.93
CA GLN A 420 -34.56 5.78 7.07
C GLN A 420 -34.01 6.97 7.88
N TYR A 421 -32.97 7.63 7.36
CA TYR A 421 -32.17 8.71 7.95
C TYR A 421 -31.18 8.31 9.05
N GLU A 422 -30.96 7.01 9.27
CA GLU A 422 -29.86 6.52 10.11
C GLU A 422 -28.53 7.03 9.56
N GLN A 423 -27.72 7.64 10.43
CA GLN A 423 -26.54 8.37 9.97
C GLN A 423 -25.37 8.37 10.95
N ALA A 424 -24.18 8.56 10.40
CA ALA A 424 -22.95 8.69 11.16
C ALA A 424 -21.90 9.56 10.44
N GLY A 425 -21.16 10.35 11.22
CA GLY A 425 -20.03 11.13 10.72
C GLY A 425 -19.73 12.35 11.57
N ILE A 426 -19.31 13.43 10.92
CA ILE A 426 -18.94 14.70 11.56
C ILE A 426 -20.16 15.61 11.66
N THR A 427 -20.37 16.24 12.82
CA THR A 427 -21.31 17.36 12.98
C THR A 427 -20.58 18.56 13.56
N TRP A 428 -20.76 19.74 12.95
CA TRP A 428 -20.24 21.00 13.45
C TRP A 428 -21.27 21.65 14.37
N TYR A 429 -20.85 21.95 15.60
CA TYR A 429 -21.64 22.67 16.58
C TYR A 429 -21.15 24.11 16.66
N ASN A 430 -22.09 25.05 16.68
CA ASN A 430 -21.86 26.47 16.92
C ASN A 430 -22.77 26.88 18.08
N ASN A 431 -22.16 27.36 19.17
CA ASN A 431 -22.83 27.73 20.40
C ASN A 431 -23.79 26.64 20.90
N ASP A 432 -23.25 25.41 20.98
CA ASP A 432 -23.93 24.18 21.45
C ASP A 432 -25.14 23.74 20.60
N LYS A 433 -25.32 24.32 19.41
CA LYS A 433 -26.34 23.93 18.43
C LYS A 433 -25.71 23.26 17.21
N PRO A 434 -26.28 22.14 16.70
CA PRO A 434 -25.79 21.52 15.48
C PRO A 434 -26.09 22.43 14.28
N GLY A 435 -25.04 22.90 13.60
CA GLY A 435 -25.16 23.83 12.47
C GLY A 435 -24.94 23.18 11.10
N PHE A 436 -24.03 22.22 11.01
CA PHE A 436 -23.68 21.53 9.77
C PHE A 436 -23.39 20.06 10.01
N LYS A 437 -23.83 19.18 9.10
CA LYS A 437 -23.52 17.75 9.15
C LYS A 437 -22.79 17.30 7.89
N PHE A 438 -21.78 16.47 8.10
CA PHE A 438 -21.03 15.77 7.07
C PHE A 438 -20.98 14.29 7.42
N VAL A 439 -21.93 13.54 6.87
CA VAL A 439 -22.26 12.19 7.34
C VAL A 439 -22.55 11.27 6.16
N LYS A 440 -22.43 9.96 6.41
CA LYS A 440 -23.17 8.97 5.64
C LYS A 440 -24.55 8.78 6.25
N GLU A 441 -25.58 8.72 5.41
CA GLU A 441 -26.98 8.68 5.82
C GLU A 441 -27.79 7.76 4.91
N LEU A 442 -28.63 6.90 5.47
CA LEU A 442 -29.56 6.08 4.70
C LEU A 442 -30.72 6.94 4.20
N VAL A 443 -30.85 7.08 2.88
CA VAL A 443 -31.93 7.83 2.22
C VAL A 443 -32.55 6.96 1.13
N SER A 444 -33.80 6.57 1.33
CA SER A 444 -34.61 5.82 0.38
C SER A 444 -33.91 4.53 -0.07
N GLY A 445 -33.40 3.77 0.91
CA GLY A 445 -32.71 2.50 0.67
C GLY A 445 -31.26 2.62 0.19
N THR A 446 -30.75 3.84 -0.05
CA THR A 446 -29.35 4.06 -0.47
C THR A 446 -28.58 4.83 0.59
N ILE A 447 -27.37 4.35 0.94
CA ILE A 447 -26.46 5.12 1.81
C ILE A 447 -25.86 6.25 0.96
N MET A 448 -26.06 7.49 1.39
CA MET A 448 -25.64 8.70 0.71
C MET A 448 -24.63 9.47 1.56
N MET A 449 -23.67 10.15 0.92
CA MET A 449 -22.92 11.22 1.56
C MET A 449 -23.76 12.49 1.62
N ILE A 450 -23.91 13.06 2.80
CA ILE A 450 -24.63 14.31 3.03
C ILE A 450 -23.62 15.40 3.37
N PRO A 451 -23.70 16.60 2.77
CA PRO A 451 -24.86 17.15 2.04
C PRO A 451 -24.91 16.87 0.53
N SER A 452 -23.91 16.22 -0.06
CA SER A 452 -23.81 16.06 -1.52
C SER A 452 -24.90 15.19 -2.17
N ARG A 453 -25.54 14.32 -1.37
CA ARG A 453 -26.43 13.24 -1.80
C ARG A 453 -25.81 12.32 -2.86
N LYS A 454 -24.48 12.16 -2.82
CA LYS A 454 -23.77 11.18 -3.67
C LYS A 454 -23.89 9.78 -3.06
N PRO A 455 -24.18 8.73 -3.84
CA PRO A 455 -24.17 7.36 -3.35
C PRO A 455 -22.84 6.97 -2.70
N MET A 456 -22.92 6.28 -1.57
CA MET A 456 -21.78 5.84 -0.78
C MET A 456 -22.03 4.44 -0.19
N PRO A 457 -22.04 3.40 -1.05
CA PRO A 457 -22.37 2.04 -0.62
C PRO A 457 -21.26 1.35 0.17
N ALA A 458 -20.04 1.89 0.18
CA ALA A 458 -18.92 1.29 0.89
C ALA A 458 -19.15 1.28 2.41
N LYS A 459 -18.72 0.17 3.02
CA LYS A 459 -18.84 -0.06 4.47
C LYS A 459 -18.12 1.04 5.27
N SER A 460 -16.95 1.45 4.79
CA SER A 460 -16.13 2.49 5.42
C SER A 460 -15.98 3.72 4.52
N VAL A 461 -15.82 4.89 5.14
CA VAL A 461 -15.52 6.15 4.45
C VAL A 461 -14.57 6.98 5.31
N GLN A 462 -13.52 7.53 4.71
CA GLN A 462 -12.73 8.56 5.37
C GLN A 462 -13.30 9.93 5.04
N LEU A 463 -13.61 10.69 6.09
CA LEU A 463 -14.12 12.06 6.02
C LEU A 463 -12.98 13.03 6.31
N ARG A 464 -12.90 14.11 5.55
CA ARG A 464 -12.03 15.26 5.78
C ARG A 464 -12.85 16.53 5.63
N LEU A 465 -13.03 17.25 6.73
CA LEU A 465 -13.61 18.59 6.73
C LEU A 465 -12.47 19.61 6.82
N ILE A 466 -12.27 20.41 5.78
CA ILE A 466 -11.34 21.54 5.80
C ILE A 466 -12.12 22.79 6.17
N VAL A 467 -11.64 23.54 7.15
CA VAL A 467 -12.19 24.84 7.57
C VAL A 467 -11.11 25.90 7.39
N ASP A 468 -11.46 26.95 6.65
CA ASP A 468 -10.59 28.06 6.26
C ASP A 468 -11.35 29.37 6.51
N GLY A 469 -11.10 29.99 7.67
CA GLY A 469 -11.95 31.06 8.18
C GLY A 469 -13.41 30.61 8.27
N ASP A 470 -14.31 31.29 7.57
CA ASP A 470 -15.74 30.98 7.56
C ASP A 470 -16.13 29.98 6.45
N VAL A 471 -15.18 29.50 5.65
CA VAL A 471 -15.45 28.58 4.54
C VAL A 471 -15.12 27.16 4.96
N TYR A 472 -15.98 26.20 4.61
CA TYR A 472 -15.68 24.79 4.73
C TYR A 472 -15.62 24.11 3.36
N THR A 473 -14.77 23.09 3.26
CA THR A 473 -14.76 22.10 2.17
C THR A 473 -14.84 20.71 2.78
N ALA A 474 -15.93 20.00 2.49
CA ALA A 474 -16.15 18.62 2.92
C ALA A 474 -15.70 17.65 1.83
N LEU A 475 -14.77 16.77 2.17
CA LEU A 475 -14.13 15.81 1.28
C LEU A 475 -14.28 14.39 1.84
N PHE A 476 -14.55 13.42 0.99
CA PHE A 476 -14.67 12.01 1.41
C PHE A 476 -13.91 11.08 0.45
N ARG A 477 -13.52 9.90 0.94
CA ARG A 477 -13.11 8.80 0.07
C ARG A 477 -13.59 7.44 0.59
N PRO A 478 -14.25 6.63 -0.26
CA PRO A 478 -14.65 5.25 0.05
C PRO A 478 -13.49 4.39 0.57
N ASP A 479 -13.73 3.57 1.60
CA ASP A 479 -12.79 2.58 2.13
C ASP A 479 -11.39 3.12 2.48
N ALA A 480 -11.29 4.44 2.73
CA ALA A 480 -10.02 5.15 2.90
C ALA A 480 -9.04 4.99 1.70
N LYS A 481 -9.56 4.64 0.52
CA LYS A 481 -8.79 4.37 -0.70
C LYS A 481 -8.98 5.46 -1.76
N GLY A 482 -7.96 5.64 -2.60
CA GLY A 482 -7.99 6.58 -3.71
C GLY A 482 -7.96 8.06 -3.29
N PRO A 483 -8.16 8.97 -4.25
CA PRO A 483 -8.18 10.41 -4.00
C PRO A 483 -9.47 10.83 -3.28
N PHE A 484 -9.39 11.94 -2.55
CA PHE A 484 -10.57 12.58 -1.95
C PHE A 484 -11.50 13.15 -3.02
N GLN A 485 -12.80 12.92 -2.82
CA GLN A 485 -13.88 13.50 -3.61
C GLN A 485 -14.52 14.66 -2.85
N THR A 486 -14.86 15.74 -3.54
CA THR A 486 -15.61 16.84 -2.92
C THR A 486 -17.07 16.43 -2.71
N ALA A 487 -17.51 16.47 -1.46
CA ALA A 487 -18.92 16.39 -1.09
C ALA A 487 -19.58 17.78 -1.22
N ALA A 488 -19.02 18.79 -0.56
CA ALA A 488 -19.58 20.13 -0.59
C ALA A 488 -18.58 21.21 -0.22
N LYS A 489 -18.92 22.46 -0.54
CA LYS A 489 -18.30 23.67 -0.04
C LYS A 489 -19.40 24.59 0.46
N GLY A 490 -19.14 25.36 1.51
CA GLY A 490 -20.12 26.29 2.04
C GLY A 490 -19.52 27.21 3.09
N LYS A 491 -20.39 27.95 3.78
CA LYS A 491 -20.01 28.85 4.87
C LYS A 491 -20.49 28.33 6.21
N LEU A 492 -19.66 28.48 7.23
CA LEU A 492 -20.03 28.29 8.62
C LEU A 492 -20.62 29.59 9.19
N PRO A 493 -21.54 29.51 10.18
CA PRO A 493 -22.01 30.70 10.90
C PRO A 493 -20.83 31.36 11.64
N PRO A 494 -20.93 32.66 11.99
CA PRO A 494 -19.89 33.36 12.75
C PRO A 494 -19.42 32.54 13.97
N GLN A 495 -18.10 32.45 14.14
CA GLN A 495 -17.49 31.57 15.14
C GLN A 495 -17.98 31.93 16.55
N ARG A 496 -18.54 30.94 17.24
CA ARG A 496 -19.06 31.12 18.61
C ARG A 496 -19.05 29.78 19.33
N ASN A 497 -18.05 29.56 20.20
CA ASN A 497 -17.85 28.29 20.91
C ASN A 497 -17.95 27.07 19.98
N ASP A 498 -17.23 27.13 18.85
CA ASP A 498 -17.30 26.09 17.83
C ASP A 498 -16.76 24.76 18.38
N GLN A 499 -17.45 23.67 18.05
CA GLN A 499 -17.05 22.31 18.39
C GLN A 499 -17.23 21.39 17.18
N VAL A 500 -16.35 20.40 17.10
CA VAL A 500 -16.47 19.28 16.17
C VAL A 500 -16.98 18.07 16.95
N SER A 501 -17.96 17.38 16.37
CA SER A 501 -18.52 16.15 16.92
C SER A 501 -18.25 14.99 15.99
N ILE A 502 -17.97 13.82 16.57
CA ILE A 502 -18.23 12.53 15.92
C ILE A 502 -19.45 11.89 16.58
N GLN A 503 -20.44 11.54 15.78
CA GLN A 503 -21.72 11.05 16.29
C GLN A 503 -22.47 10.21 15.27
N CYS A 504 -23.43 9.44 15.77
CA CYS A 504 -24.41 8.70 14.97
C CYS A 504 -25.79 8.77 15.64
N TYR A 505 -26.86 8.81 14.85
CA TYR A 505 -28.23 8.85 15.37
C TYR A 505 -29.27 8.37 14.35
N ASN A 506 -30.52 8.31 14.81
CA ASN A 506 -31.70 7.86 14.05
C ASN A 506 -31.61 6.39 13.65
N GLY A 507 -31.13 5.55 14.58
CA GLY A 507 -31.14 4.09 14.44
C GLY A 507 -32.51 3.49 14.79
N PRO A 508 -32.73 2.20 14.47
CA PRO A 508 -33.95 1.49 14.84
C PRO A 508 -34.10 1.38 16.39
N PRO A 509 -35.32 1.38 16.93
CA PRO A 509 -35.55 1.24 18.37
C PRO A 509 -35.24 -0.17 18.91
N ASP A 510 -35.42 -1.19 18.07
CA ASP A 510 -35.41 -2.60 18.50
C ASP A 510 -34.18 -3.39 18.00
N ALA A 511 -33.16 -2.71 17.49
CA ALA A 511 -31.92 -3.34 17.00
C ALA A 511 -30.67 -2.51 17.32
N GLU A 512 -29.56 -3.20 17.60
CA GLU A 512 -28.28 -2.54 17.83
C GLU A 512 -27.48 -2.40 16.55
N HIS A 513 -27.32 -1.16 16.12
CA HIS A 513 -26.45 -0.81 15.02
C HIS A 513 -25.20 -0.16 15.57
N TRP A 514 -24.04 -0.76 15.33
CA TRP A 514 -22.77 -0.24 15.84
C TRP A 514 -22.00 0.47 14.72
N ILE A 515 -21.54 1.69 15.02
CA ILE A 515 -20.69 2.48 14.14
C ILE A 515 -19.33 2.59 14.78
N ARG A 516 -18.29 2.29 13.99
CA ARG A 516 -16.90 2.46 14.40
C ARG A 516 -16.33 3.75 13.83
N PHE A 517 -15.66 4.51 14.70
CA PHE A 517 -14.88 5.69 14.39
C PHE A 517 -13.41 5.38 14.65
N ASP A 518 -12.57 5.62 13.64
CA ASP A 518 -11.12 5.38 13.70
C ASP A 518 -10.37 6.67 13.35
N ASP A 519 -9.19 6.84 13.96
CA ASP A 519 -8.20 7.85 13.59
C ASP A 519 -8.75 9.30 13.54
N PHE A 520 -9.41 9.77 14.61
CA PHE A 520 -9.86 11.16 14.64
C PHE A 520 -8.66 12.12 14.72
N ARG A 521 -8.62 13.14 13.86
CA ARG A 521 -7.52 14.11 13.80
C ARG A 521 -7.99 15.53 13.60
N ILE A 522 -7.21 16.45 14.17
CA ILE A 522 -7.24 17.88 13.88
C ILE A 522 -5.81 18.31 13.56
N TYR A 523 -5.60 18.90 12.39
CA TYR A 523 -4.29 19.43 12.01
C TYR A 523 -4.41 20.73 11.23
N LYS A 524 -3.43 21.62 11.40
CA LYS A 524 -3.27 22.85 10.63
C LYS A 524 -2.66 22.51 9.28
N LEU A 525 -3.29 22.95 8.20
CA LEU A 525 -2.75 22.88 6.85
C LEU A 525 -1.74 24.02 6.65
N SER A 526 -0.62 23.72 5.99
CA SER A 526 0.30 24.76 5.51
C SER A 526 -0.40 25.61 4.45
N GLU A 527 -0.14 26.92 4.48
CA GLU A 527 -0.64 27.88 3.49
C GLU A 527 -0.20 27.53 2.06
#